data_AF-A0AAN7ZS91-F1
#
_entry.id   AF-A0AAN7ZS91-F1
#
_cell.length_a   1.000
_cell.length_b   1.000
_cell.length_c   1.000
_cell.angle_alpha   90.00
_cell.angle_beta   90.00
_cell.angle_gamma   90.00
#
_symmetry.space_group_name_H-M   'P 1'
#
loop_
_entity.id
_entity.type
_entity.pdbx_description
1 polymer ?
#
loop_
_entity_poly.entity_id
_entity_poly.type
_entity_poly.pdbx_seq_one_letter_code
_entity_poly.pdbx_strand_id
1 'polypeptide(L)'
;MKSSLAATTILSAMFSMAAATINIGTVEYIDGATDNVAWVGGKSPCTFSVINGASSNPCGPHFETSNKESYYLGYCGTGSFALYNADGSYNHVSLLRVY
;
A
#
# COMPACT_ATOMS: atom_id res chain seq x y z
N MET A 1 -28.90 -25.14 -46.68
CA MET A 1 -28.32 -23.95 -46.04
C MET A 1 -27.57 -24.40 -44.79
N LYS A 2 -26.24 -24.35 -44.79
CA LYS A 2 -25.41 -24.75 -43.63
C LYS A 2 -24.97 -23.46 -42.92
N SER A 3 -25.64 -23.12 -41.83
CA SER A 3 -25.29 -21.97 -41.00
C SER A 3 -24.12 -22.35 -40.09
N SER A 4 -22.91 -21.91 -40.43
CA SER A 4 -21.75 -21.99 -39.51
C SER A 4 -21.90 -20.94 -38.42
N LEU A 5 -22.06 -21.41 -37.18
CA LEU A 5 -21.94 -20.60 -35.97
C LEU A 5 -20.48 -20.14 -35.83
N ALA A 6 -20.21 -18.85 -35.96
CA ALA A 6 -18.91 -18.27 -35.65
C ALA A 6 -18.74 -18.24 -34.12
N ALA A 7 -17.83 -19.06 -33.59
CA ALA A 7 -17.46 -19.04 -32.19
C ALA A 7 -16.57 -17.81 -31.91
N THR A 8 -17.14 -16.76 -31.32
CA THR A 8 -16.40 -15.58 -30.86
C THR A 8 -15.73 -15.90 -29.51
N THR A 9 -14.45 -16.27 -29.54
CA THR A 9 -13.66 -16.51 -28.33
C THR A 9 -13.34 -15.17 -27.66
N ILE A 10 -14.00 -14.87 -26.53
CA ILE A 10 -13.69 -13.69 -25.71
C ILE A 10 -12.34 -13.95 -25.02
N LEU A 11 -11.29 -13.27 -25.48
CA LEU A 11 -9.98 -13.27 -24.84
C LEU A 11 -10.03 -12.36 -23.61
N SER A 12 -10.33 -12.91 -22.44
CA SER A 12 -10.24 -12.20 -21.16
C SER A 12 -8.77 -11.87 -20.88
N ALA A 13 -8.36 -10.64 -21.17
CA ALA A 13 -7.07 -10.10 -20.74
C ALA A 13 -7.05 -10.05 -19.21
N MET A 14 -6.39 -11.02 -18.59
CA MET A 14 -6.07 -10.99 -17.16
C MET A 14 -4.98 -9.94 -16.95
N PHE A 15 -5.38 -8.68 -16.79
CA PHE A 15 -4.51 -7.64 -16.27
C PHE A 15 -4.19 -8.00 -14.82
N SER A 16 -3.04 -8.65 -14.62
CA SER A 16 -2.48 -8.84 -13.29
C SER A 16 -2.05 -7.48 -12.78
N MET A 17 -2.94 -6.79 -12.06
CA MET A 17 -2.60 -5.60 -11.30
C MET A 17 -1.60 -6.05 -10.23
N ALA A 18 -0.30 -5.87 -10.48
CA ALA A 18 0.69 -6.07 -9.44
C ALA A 18 0.40 -5.03 -8.34
N ALA A 19 -0.25 -5.45 -7.25
CA ALA A 19 -0.48 -4.59 -6.11
C ALA A 19 0.89 -4.11 -5.61
N ALA A 20 1.11 -2.79 -5.63
CA ALA A 20 2.33 -2.20 -5.12
C ALA A 20 2.45 -2.57 -3.63
N THR A 21 3.53 -3.27 -3.26
CA THR A 21 3.84 -3.52 -1.86
C THR A 21 4.05 -2.18 -1.17
N ILE A 22 3.43 -1.93 -0.02
CA ILE A 22 3.71 -0.75 0.79
C ILE A 22 4.52 -1.21 1.99
N ASN A 23 5.68 -0.60 2.22
CA ASN A 23 6.49 -0.81 3.41
C ASN A 23 6.21 0.29 4.43
N ILE A 24 6.32 -0.03 5.71
CA ILE A 24 6.15 0.90 6.83
C ILE A 24 7.44 0.95 7.64
N GLY A 25 7.78 2.14 8.14
CA GLY A 25 8.94 2.35 9.01
C GLY A 25 8.82 3.63 9.83
N THR A 26 9.95 4.03 10.42
CA THR A 26 10.07 5.28 11.18
C THR A 26 11.25 6.07 10.62
N VAL A 27 11.12 7.38 10.53
CA VAL A 27 12.23 8.30 10.20
C VAL A 27 12.54 9.17 11.40
N GLU A 28 13.84 9.41 11.65
CA GLU A 28 14.34 10.39 12.62
C GLU A 28 14.98 11.55 11.86
N TYR A 29 14.58 12.77 12.17
CA TYR A 29 15.11 13.99 11.57
C TYR A 29 16.24 14.57 12.41
N ILE A 30 17.00 15.51 11.83
CA ILE A 30 18.17 16.13 12.50
C ILE A 30 17.80 16.91 13.77
N ASP A 31 16.56 17.37 13.89
CA ASP A 31 16.02 18.06 15.06
C ASP A 31 15.50 17.10 16.15
N GLY A 32 15.63 15.78 15.93
CA GLY A 32 15.18 14.73 16.84
C GLY A 32 13.68 14.40 16.73
N ALA A 33 12.94 15.04 15.82
CA ALA A 33 11.57 14.64 15.54
C ALA A 33 11.54 13.24 14.89
N THR A 34 10.47 12.49 15.13
CA THR A 34 10.29 11.15 14.57
C THR A 34 8.88 10.96 14.02
N ASP A 35 8.79 10.39 12.82
CA ASP A 35 7.51 10.11 12.14
C ASP A 35 7.41 8.65 11.73
N ASN A 36 6.20 8.10 11.78
CA ASN A 36 5.83 6.88 11.08
C ASN A 36 5.67 7.21 9.60
N VAL A 37 6.28 6.40 8.74
CA VAL A 37 6.34 6.65 7.30
C VAL A 37 6.01 5.42 6.49
N ALA A 38 5.55 5.63 5.26
CA ALA A 38 5.25 4.60 4.29
C ALA A 38 5.94 4.87 2.95
N TRP A 39 6.36 3.83 2.23
CA TRP A 39 6.84 3.98 0.86
C TRP A 39 6.52 2.75 0.00
N VAL A 40 6.51 2.97 -1.31
CA VAL A 40 6.26 1.91 -2.29
C VAL A 40 7.47 0.97 -2.37
N GLY A 41 7.22 -0.33 -2.27
CA GLY A 41 8.21 -1.38 -2.42
C GLY A 41 8.92 -1.31 -3.77
N GLY A 42 10.24 -1.49 -3.74
CA GLY A 42 11.10 -1.28 -4.91
C GLY A 42 11.43 0.20 -5.20
N LYS A 43 10.88 1.15 -4.43
CA LYS A 43 11.33 2.55 -4.41
C LYS A 43 12.26 2.79 -3.22
N SER A 44 12.98 3.91 -3.27
CA SER A 44 13.85 4.34 -2.19
C SER A 44 13.03 4.62 -0.93
N PRO A 45 13.48 4.18 0.27
CA PRO A 45 12.85 4.58 1.52
C PRO A 45 12.83 6.11 1.68
N CYS A 46 13.79 6.85 1.11
CA CYS A 46 13.84 8.31 1.21
C CYS A 46 12.74 9.04 0.40
N THR A 47 11.94 8.34 -0.40
CA THR A 47 10.76 8.90 -1.05
C THR A 47 9.48 8.54 -0.29
N PHE A 48 9.57 8.56 1.03
CA PHE A 48 8.48 8.18 1.91
C PHE A 48 7.38 9.25 1.98
N SER A 49 6.21 8.81 2.42
CA SER A 49 5.10 9.65 2.85
C SER A 49 4.95 9.53 4.36
N VAL A 50 4.73 10.68 5.01
CA VAL A 50 4.44 10.72 6.45
C VAL A 50 3.03 10.20 6.70
N ILE A 51 2.89 9.29 7.66
CA ILE A 51 1.60 8.80 8.16
C ILE A 51 1.16 9.68 9.32
N ASN A 52 2.01 9.76 10.36
CA ASN A 52 1.84 10.58 11.56
C ASN A 52 3.13 10.58 12.40
N GLY A 53 3.14 11.32 13.51
CA GLY A 53 4.25 11.26 14.47
C GLY A 53 4.46 9.88 15.08
N ALA A 54 5.70 9.47 15.31
CA ALA A 54 6.07 8.10 15.72
C ALA A 54 5.46 7.66 17.05
N SER A 55 5.12 8.59 17.94
CA SER A 55 4.44 8.32 19.22
C SER A 55 2.93 8.05 19.09
N SER A 56 2.37 8.29 17.89
CA SER A 56 0.95 8.09 17.61
C SER A 56 0.69 6.71 17.02
N ASN A 57 -0.52 6.18 17.23
CA ASN A 57 -0.95 4.94 16.57
C ASN A 57 -1.04 5.18 15.05
N PRO A 58 -0.30 4.45 14.19
CA PRO A 58 -0.30 4.68 12.75
C PRO A 58 -1.55 4.11 12.05
N CYS A 59 -2.45 3.42 12.76
CA CYS A 59 -3.71 2.91 12.21
C CYS A 59 -4.84 3.93 12.21
N GLY A 60 -5.58 3.98 11.09
CA GLY A 60 -6.72 4.87 10.88
C GLY A 60 -6.42 6.06 9.98
N PRO A 61 -5.32 6.83 10.19
CA PRO A 61 -4.97 7.91 9.28
C PRO A 61 -4.77 7.43 7.84
N HIS A 62 -5.31 8.20 6.91
CA HIS A 62 -5.04 8.02 5.49
C HIS A 62 -3.72 8.70 5.13
N PHE A 63 -2.94 8.07 4.27
CA PHE A 63 -1.73 8.64 3.67
C PHE A 63 -1.72 8.37 2.16
N GLU A 64 -1.15 9.29 1.39
CA GLU A 64 -0.95 9.14 -0.06
C GLU A 64 0.51 8.78 -0.33
N THR A 65 0.78 7.76 -1.14
CA THR A 65 2.16 7.40 -1.51
C THR A 65 2.54 7.98 -2.88
N SER A 66 3.82 7.89 -3.26
CA SER A 66 4.34 8.45 -4.52
C SER A 66 3.65 7.94 -5.80
N ASN A 67 2.89 6.85 -5.72
CA ASN A 67 2.07 6.34 -6.82
C ASN A 67 0.70 7.06 -6.97
N LYS A 68 0.42 8.07 -6.14
CA LYS A 68 -0.85 8.83 -6.07
C LYS A 68 -2.05 8.01 -5.60
N GLU A 69 -1.80 6.88 -4.93
CA GLU A 69 -2.83 6.07 -4.28
C GLU A 69 -2.86 6.37 -2.78
N SER A 70 -4.06 6.30 -2.20
CA SER A 70 -4.29 6.51 -0.78
C SER A 70 -4.62 5.21 -0.05
N TYR A 71 -4.02 5.06 1.13
CA TYR A 71 -4.14 3.87 1.97
C TYR A 71 -4.31 4.25 3.43
N TYR A 72 -4.75 3.29 4.25
CA TYR A 72 -4.65 3.37 5.70
C TYR A 72 -4.24 2.03 6.29
N LEU A 73 -3.64 2.08 7.49
CA LEU A 73 -3.27 0.88 8.24
C LEU A 73 -4.38 0.45 9.18
N GLY A 74 -4.56 -0.87 9.29
CA GLY A 74 -5.36 -1.55 10.29
C GLY A 74 -4.55 -2.60 11.05
N TYR A 75 -5.13 -3.15 12.11
CA TYR A 75 -4.52 -4.21 12.93
C TYR A 75 -3.17 -3.81 13.60
N CYS A 76 -2.99 -2.53 13.93
CA CYS A 76 -1.84 -2.05 14.70
C CYS A 76 -1.81 -2.66 16.10
N GLY A 77 -0.61 -2.87 16.63
CA GLY A 77 -0.38 -3.59 17.89
C GLY A 77 -0.15 -5.09 17.71
N THR A 78 -0.21 -5.59 16.47
CA THR A 78 0.28 -6.91 16.10
C THR A 78 1.64 -6.77 15.39
N GLY A 79 2.43 -7.85 15.28
CA GLY A 79 3.76 -7.81 14.62
C GLY A 79 3.74 -7.49 13.11
N SER A 80 2.57 -7.17 12.57
CA SER A 80 2.31 -6.85 11.16
C SER A 80 1.16 -5.85 11.06
N PHE A 81 1.03 -5.16 9.93
CA PHE A 81 -0.09 -4.27 9.65
C PHE A 81 -0.96 -4.85 8.53
N ALA A 82 -2.27 -4.67 8.60
CA ALA A 82 -3.12 -4.84 7.42
C ALA A 82 -3.19 -3.50 6.69
N LEU A 83 -2.89 -3.50 5.39
CA LEU A 83 -3.04 -2.34 4.54
C LEU A 83 -4.42 -2.39 3.85
N TYR A 84 -5.10 -1.26 3.87
CA TYR A 84 -6.36 -1.05 3.18
C TYR A 84 -6.23 0.05 2.15
N ASN A 85 -6.97 -0.06 1.04
CA ASN A 85 -7.17 1.03 0.10
C ASN A 85 -8.07 2.09 0.72
N ALA A 86 -8.08 3.30 0.15
CA ALA A 86 -8.92 4.40 0.62
C ALA A 86 -10.44 4.10 0.65
N ASP A 87 -10.92 3.16 -0.17
CA ASP A 87 -12.32 2.72 -0.21
C ASP A 87 -12.68 1.69 0.88
N GLY A 88 -11.72 1.31 1.73
CA GLY A 88 -11.91 0.32 2.79
C GLY A 88 -11.70 -1.13 2.37
N SER A 89 -11.39 -1.39 1.09
CA SER A 89 -11.06 -2.74 0.64
C SER A 89 -9.68 -3.17 1.15
N TYR A 90 -9.58 -4.43 1.59
CA TYR A 90 -8.31 -5.02 2.01
C TYR A 90 -7.35 -5.11 0.82
N ASN A 91 -6.10 -4.71 1.03
CA ASN A 91 -5.05 -4.80 0.03
C ASN A 91 -4.10 -5.99 0.34
N HIS A 92 -3.18 -5.82 1.29
CA HIS A 92 -2.21 -6.86 1.68
C HIS A 92 -1.71 -6.65 3.11
N VAL A 93 -0.98 -7.63 3.64
CA VAL A 93 -0.23 -7.48 4.89
C VAL A 93 1.04 -6.66 4.62
N SER A 94 1.20 -5.57 5.33
CA SER A 94 2.44 -4.79 5.34
C SER A 94 3.30 -5.14 6.55
N LEU A 95 4.61 -5.24 6.32
CA LEU A 95 5.59 -5.56 7.35
C LEU A 95 6.24 -4.27 7.84
N LEU A 96 6.38 -4.14 9.16
CA LEU A 96 7.24 -3.13 9.74
C LEU A 96 8.68 -3.42 9.31
N ARG A 97 9.32 -2.45 8.69
CA ARG A 97 10.73 -2.51 8.33
C ARG A 97 11.46 -1.32 8.95
N VAL A 98 12.43 -1.65 9.77
CA VAL A 98 13.35 -0.68 10.36
C VAL A 98 14.56 -0.60 9.43
N TYR A 99 14.86 0.61 8.96
CA TYR A 99 16.00 0.92 8.09
C TYR A 99 16.93 1.91 8.77
#